data_AF-A0A9D1S7E9-F1
#
_entry.id   AF-A0A9D1S7E9-F1
#
_cell.length_a   1.000
_cell.length_b   1.000
_cell.length_c   1.000
_cell.angle_alpha   90.00
_cell.angle_beta   90.00
_cell.angle_gamma   90.00
#
_symmetry.space_group_name_H-M   'P 1'
#
loop_
_entity.id
_entity.type
_entity.pdbx_description
1 polymer ?
#
loop_
_entity_poly.entity_id
_entity_poly.type
_entity_poly.pdbx_seq_one_letter_code
_entity_poly.pdbx_strand_id
1 'polypeptide(L)'
;MATIGLDKLYYSKITNGADGDETYDTPRQLAKAMTVELSVELAEAILYADDGAAEIVKEFVNGTLSLGVDDIGSEAASDLTGAVIDENGVVVSASEDAADPVAVGFRAKKSNGKYRYFWLYRVQFGIPSTNLTTKGESIEFSTPTIEGTVTRRNKVDAKGRHPWKAEVTEGDTSVTADTISKWYDEVYEPAYADSEP
;
A
#
# COMPACT_ATOMS: atom_id res chain seq x y z
N MET A 1 -18.53 8.57 0.86
CA MET A 1 -18.53 9.43 -0.35
C MET A 1 -17.68 8.76 -1.42
N ALA A 2 -18.20 8.68 -2.65
CA ALA A 2 -17.53 7.99 -3.75
C ALA A 2 -16.24 8.71 -4.17
N THR A 3 -15.20 7.93 -4.44
CA THR A 3 -13.94 8.36 -5.04
C THR A 3 -14.10 8.41 -6.55
N ILE A 4 -13.71 9.53 -7.17
CA ILE A 4 -13.90 9.83 -8.60
C ILE A 4 -12.58 9.77 -9.39
N GLY A 5 -11.46 9.53 -8.73
CA GLY A 5 -10.17 9.42 -9.40
C GLY A 5 -9.07 8.99 -8.44
N LEU A 6 -7.97 8.50 -9.01
CA LEU A 6 -6.77 8.09 -8.31
C LEU A 6 -5.58 8.81 -8.94
N ASP A 7 -4.70 9.37 -8.12
CA ASP A 7 -3.46 9.97 -8.60
C ASP A 7 -2.34 9.86 -7.55
N LYS A 8 -1.11 10.20 -7.95
CA LYS A 8 0.08 10.18 -7.09
C LYS A 8 0.29 8.85 -6.35
N LEU A 9 0.63 7.81 -7.12
CA LEU A 9 1.09 6.55 -6.57
C LEU A 9 2.59 6.62 -6.27
N TYR A 10 2.93 6.40 -5.01
CA TYR A 10 4.29 6.39 -4.48
C TYR A 10 4.57 5.06 -3.81
N TYR A 11 5.82 4.64 -3.82
CA TYR A 11 6.32 3.52 -3.06
C TYR A 11 7.58 3.93 -2.30
N SER A 12 7.86 3.29 -1.18
CA SER A 12 9.06 3.50 -0.38
C SER A 12 9.62 2.15 0.05
N LYS A 13 10.94 1.97 -0.10
CA LYS A 13 11.61 0.74 0.33
C LYS A 13 11.63 0.67 1.85
N ILE A 14 11.39 -0.53 2.39
CA ILE A 14 11.47 -0.78 3.82
C ILE A 14 12.82 -1.41 4.11
N THR A 15 13.58 -0.77 4.99
CA THR A 15 14.78 -1.38 5.56
C THR A 15 14.43 -1.86 6.95
N ASN A 16 14.54 -3.18 7.17
CA ASN A 16 14.38 -3.77 8.50
C ASN A 16 15.75 -3.67 9.19
N GLY A 17 15.84 -2.87 10.25
CA GLY A 17 16.99 -2.84 11.15
C GLY A 17 17.11 -4.14 11.95
N ALA A 18 18.32 -4.43 12.44
CA ALA A 18 18.63 -5.66 13.20
C ALA A 18 17.80 -5.85 14.48
N ASP A 19 17.20 -4.77 15.00
CA ASP A 19 16.41 -4.76 16.24
C ASP A 19 14.88 -4.80 16.02
N GLY A 20 14.42 -5.04 14.77
CA GLY A 20 12.99 -5.02 14.43
C GLY A 20 12.41 -3.63 14.18
N ASP A 21 13.27 -2.60 14.18
CA ASP A 21 12.92 -1.25 13.74
C ASP A 21 12.83 -1.19 12.21
N GLU A 22 11.63 -0.90 11.72
CA GLU A 22 11.37 -0.69 10.30
C GLU A 22 11.55 0.78 9.96
N THR A 23 12.55 1.10 9.12
CA THR A 23 12.75 2.44 8.57
C THR A 23 12.32 2.48 7.11
N TYR A 24 11.67 3.56 6.73
CA TYR A 24 11.22 3.81 5.37
C TYR A 24 12.21 4.72 4.64
N ASP A 25 12.54 4.37 3.40
CA ASP A 25 13.32 5.24 2.52
C ASP A 25 12.43 6.37 1.95
N THR A 26 13.05 7.30 1.22
CA THR A 26 12.35 8.42 0.58
C THR A 26 11.32 7.89 -0.43
N PRO A 27 10.03 8.29 -0.33
CA PRO A 27 9.00 7.88 -1.28
C PRO A 27 9.37 8.23 -2.73
N ARG A 28 9.36 7.23 -3.61
CA ARG A 28 9.54 7.37 -5.05
C ARG A 28 8.21 7.23 -5.77
N GLN A 29 8.01 8.03 -6.81
CA GLN A 29 6.82 7.89 -7.64
C GLN A 29 6.93 6.60 -8.46
N LEU A 30 5.92 5.73 -8.36
CA LEU A 30 5.89 4.44 -9.03
C LEU A 30 5.48 4.62 -10.49
N ALA A 31 4.23 5.01 -10.70
CA ALA A 31 3.62 5.12 -12.01
C ALA A 31 2.32 5.93 -11.93
N LYS A 32 1.68 6.13 -13.08
CA LYS A 32 0.29 6.56 -13.12
C LYS A 32 -0.61 5.36 -12.82
N ALA A 33 -1.21 5.37 -11.63
CA ALA A 33 -2.16 4.36 -11.24
C ALA A 33 -3.52 4.61 -11.91
N MET A 34 -4.09 3.55 -12.48
CA MET A 34 -5.40 3.53 -13.10
C MET A 34 -6.46 2.99 -12.13
N THR A 35 -6.12 1.90 -11.44
CA THR A 35 -7.02 1.22 -10.51
C THR A 35 -6.24 0.81 -9.25
N VAL A 36 -6.88 0.95 -8.09
CA VAL A 36 -6.41 0.39 -6.83
C VAL A 36 -7.59 -0.39 -6.24
N GLU A 37 -7.40 -1.67 -6.04
CA GLU A 37 -8.32 -2.53 -5.30
C GLU A 37 -7.64 -3.02 -4.04
N LEU A 38 -8.20 -2.69 -2.88
CA LEU A 38 -7.69 -3.12 -1.58
C LEU A 38 -8.73 -4.03 -0.93
N SER A 39 -8.40 -5.30 -0.81
CA SER A 39 -9.13 -6.29 -0.04
C SER A 39 -8.45 -6.51 1.31
N VAL A 40 -9.22 -6.64 2.39
CA VAL A 40 -8.70 -6.78 3.76
C VAL A 40 -9.33 -8.03 4.36
N GLU A 41 -8.48 -8.93 4.85
CA GLU A 41 -8.89 -10.14 5.55
C GLU A 41 -8.75 -9.93 7.08
N LEU A 42 -9.87 -10.13 7.78
CA LEU A 42 -9.96 -10.03 9.24
C LEU A 42 -10.35 -11.40 9.80
N ALA A 43 -9.59 -11.91 10.76
CA ALA A 43 -9.96 -13.08 11.55
C ALA A 43 -10.89 -12.61 12.67
N GLU A 44 -12.09 -13.18 12.72
CA GLU A 44 -13.03 -12.94 13.81
C GLU A 44 -13.15 -14.21 14.65
N ALA A 45 -12.89 -14.09 15.95
CA ALA A 45 -13.14 -15.13 16.94
C ALA A 45 -14.23 -14.64 17.89
N ILE A 46 -15.32 -15.41 18.01
CA ILE A 46 -16.41 -15.12 18.92
C ILE A 46 -16.33 -16.13 20.07
N LEU A 47 -16.05 -15.66 21.27
CA LEU A 47 -16.20 -16.44 22.50
C LEU A 47 -17.67 -16.39 22.90
N TYR A 48 -18.29 -17.55 23.02
CA TYR A 48 -19.65 -17.67 23.53
C TYR A 48 -19.63 -18.02 25.01
N ALA A 49 -20.39 -17.29 25.84
CA ALA A 49 -20.66 -17.62 27.23
C ALA A 49 -22.15 -17.33 27.52
N ASP A 50 -22.79 -18.18 28.32
CA ASP A 50 -24.22 -18.11 28.65
C ASP A 50 -25.14 -17.96 27.41
N ASP A 51 -24.93 -18.81 26.40
CA ASP A 51 -25.71 -18.85 25.14
C ASP A 51 -25.72 -17.52 24.34
N GLY A 52 -24.79 -16.60 24.66
CA GLY A 52 -24.58 -15.34 23.95
C GLY A 52 -23.14 -15.14 23.51
N ALA A 53 -22.92 -14.27 22.52
CA ALA A 53 -21.58 -13.82 22.17
C ALA A 53 -21.03 -12.96 23.33
N ALA A 54 -20.06 -13.51 24.06
CA ALA A 54 -19.46 -12.89 25.24
C ALA A 54 -18.27 -12.00 24.88
N GLU A 55 -17.47 -12.41 23.90
CA GLU A 55 -16.32 -11.65 23.44
C GLU A 55 -16.16 -11.78 21.93
N ILE A 56 -15.92 -10.67 21.23
CA ILE A 56 -15.66 -10.66 19.80
C ILE A 56 -14.25 -10.09 19.61
N VAL A 57 -13.31 -10.95 19.23
CA VAL A 57 -11.95 -10.55 18.87
C VAL A 57 -11.87 -10.46 17.36
N LYS A 58 -11.52 -9.29 16.83
CA LYS A 58 -11.27 -9.08 15.40
C LYS A 58 -9.80 -8.75 15.22
N GLU A 59 -9.07 -9.59 14.51
CA GLU A 59 -7.65 -9.41 14.22
C GLU A 59 -7.42 -9.24 12.72
N PHE A 60 -6.56 -8.31 12.33
CA PHE A 60 -6.13 -8.18 10.94
C PHE A 60 -5.16 -9.30 10.59
N VAL A 61 -5.52 -10.12 9.60
CA VAL A 61 -4.71 -11.25 9.14
C VAL A 61 -3.74 -10.78 8.06
N ASN A 62 -4.30 -10.31 6.94
CA ASN A 62 -3.56 -9.82 5.79
C ASN A 62 -4.50 -8.95 4.93
N GLY A 63 -3.99 -8.34 3.87
CA GLY A 63 -4.80 -7.78 2.81
C GLY A 63 -4.19 -8.07 1.44
N THR A 64 -4.98 -7.90 0.39
CA THR A 64 -4.53 -7.99 -1.00
C THR A 64 -4.75 -6.64 -1.66
N LEU A 65 -3.68 -6.08 -2.22
CA LEU A 65 -3.66 -4.84 -2.97
C LEU A 65 -3.42 -5.15 -4.44
N SER A 66 -4.41 -4.91 -5.29
CA SER A 66 -4.25 -4.99 -6.74
C SER A 66 -4.13 -3.58 -7.31
N LEU A 67 -3.04 -3.31 -8.04
CA LEU A 67 -2.74 -2.02 -8.65
C LEU A 67 -2.68 -2.18 -10.16
N GLY A 68 -3.60 -1.54 -10.89
CA GLY A 68 -3.48 -1.33 -12.32
C GLY A 68 -2.66 -0.08 -12.58
N VAL A 69 -1.53 -0.19 -13.28
CA VAL A 69 -0.65 0.93 -13.61
C VAL A 69 -0.42 1.03 -15.10
N ASP A 70 -0.27 2.25 -15.62
CA ASP A 70 -0.04 2.51 -17.04
C ASP A 70 1.27 1.87 -17.52
N ASP A 71 2.37 2.17 -16.82
CA ASP A 71 3.69 1.59 -17.02
C ASP A 71 4.45 1.62 -15.69
N ILE A 72 4.93 0.46 -15.25
CA ILE A 72 5.69 0.33 -14.01
C ILE A 72 7.16 0.75 -14.20
N GLY A 73 7.69 0.64 -15.42
CA GLY A 73 9.12 0.80 -15.70
C GLY A 73 9.98 -0.36 -15.17
N SER A 74 11.08 -0.65 -15.86
CA SER A 74 11.98 -1.77 -15.50
C SER A 74 12.64 -1.60 -14.13
N GLU A 75 13.03 -0.38 -13.76
CA GLU A 75 13.64 -0.09 -12.46
C GLU A 75 12.67 -0.30 -11.29
N ALA A 76 11.44 0.21 -11.38
CA ALA A 76 10.46 0.01 -10.31
C ALA A 76 9.97 -1.44 -10.29
N ALA A 77 9.80 -2.10 -11.44
CA ALA A 77 9.52 -3.53 -11.47
C ALA A 77 10.60 -4.33 -10.74
N SER A 78 11.88 -4.07 -11.03
CA SER A 78 13.01 -4.68 -10.34
C SER A 78 12.98 -4.42 -8.83
N ASP A 79 12.75 -3.17 -8.42
CA ASP A 79 12.66 -2.78 -7.01
C ASP A 79 11.47 -3.41 -6.27
N LEU A 80 10.36 -3.66 -6.95
CA LEU A 80 9.10 -4.14 -6.35
C LEU A 80 8.96 -5.66 -6.39
N THR A 81 9.52 -6.32 -7.41
CA THR A 81 9.43 -7.78 -7.57
C THR A 81 10.73 -8.49 -7.21
N GLY A 82 11.84 -7.76 -7.08
CA GLY A 82 13.16 -8.32 -6.84
C GLY A 82 13.81 -8.87 -8.11
N ALA A 83 13.17 -8.66 -9.27
CA ALA A 83 13.66 -9.15 -10.55
C ALA A 83 15.00 -8.50 -10.90
N VAL A 84 15.90 -9.29 -11.49
CA VAL A 84 17.23 -8.80 -11.88
C VAL A 84 17.16 -8.22 -13.29
N ILE A 85 17.71 -7.01 -13.47
CA ILE A 85 17.91 -6.43 -14.80
C ILE A 85 19.24 -6.96 -15.35
N ASP A 86 19.19 -7.76 -16.42
CA ASP A 86 20.39 -8.26 -17.12
C ASP A 86 21.17 -7.11 -17.80
N GLU A 87 22.43 -7.34 -18.19
CA GLU A 87 23.27 -6.34 -18.90
C GLU A 87 22.62 -5.80 -20.19
N ASN A 88 21.65 -6.53 -20.73
CA ASN A 88 20.85 -6.14 -21.90
C ASN A 88 19.62 -5.28 -21.56
N GLY A 89 19.41 -4.91 -20.29
CA GLY A 89 18.27 -4.10 -19.84
C GLY A 89 16.95 -4.88 -19.76
N VAL A 90 17.01 -6.22 -19.76
CA VAL A 90 15.83 -7.10 -19.68
C VAL A 90 15.57 -7.45 -18.22
N VAL A 91 14.32 -7.24 -17.77
CA VAL A 91 13.86 -7.67 -16.44
C VAL A 91 13.63 -9.17 -16.48
N VAL A 92 14.44 -9.93 -15.74
CA VAL A 92 14.30 -11.38 -15.59
C VAL A 92 13.67 -11.66 -14.23
N SER A 93 12.41 -12.09 -14.24
CA SER A 93 11.70 -12.52 -13.02
C SER A 93 11.87 -14.04 -12.85
N ALA A 94 12.58 -14.46 -11.80
CA ALA A 94 12.65 -15.83 -11.34
C ALA A 94 11.51 -16.16 -10.37
N SER A 95 11.13 -17.44 -10.26
CA SER A 95 10.13 -17.90 -9.30
C SER A 95 10.55 -17.74 -7.84
N GLU A 96 11.84 -17.51 -7.59
CA GLU A 96 12.45 -17.32 -6.29
C GLU A 96 12.62 -15.83 -5.93
N ASP A 97 12.32 -14.92 -6.86
CA ASP A 97 12.40 -13.49 -6.61
C ASP A 97 11.25 -13.09 -5.68
N ALA A 98 11.59 -12.95 -4.41
CA ALA A 98 10.75 -12.36 -3.39
C ALA A 98 11.38 -11.02 -3.00
N ALA A 99 10.83 -9.94 -3.54
CA ALA A 99 11.19 -8.60 -3.05
C ALA A 99 10.86 -8.45 -1.57
N ASP A 100 11.68 -7.63 -0.92
CA ASP A 100 11.34 -7.09 0.39
C ASP A 100 10.05 -6.27 0.30
N PRO A 101 9.22 -6.30 1.36
CA PRO A 101 8.00 -5.50 1.38
C PRO A 101 8.33 -4.00 1.29
N VAL A 102 7.46 -3.27 0.61
CA VAL A 102 7.55 -1.82 0.42
C VAL A 102 6.35 -1.12 1.04
N ALA A 103 6.50 0.14 1.43
CA ALA A 103 5.37 0.98 1.79
C ALA A 103 4.75 1.59 0.52
N VAL A 104 3.43 1.65 0.43
CA VAL A 104 2.71 2.15 -0.76
C VAL A 104 1.78 3.28 -0.37
N GLY A 105 1.96 4.43 -1.00
CA GLY A 105 1.19 5.64 -0.77
C GLY A 105 0.39 6.03 -2.00
N PHE A 106 -0.90 6.32 -1.84
CA PHE A 106 -1.73 6.79 -2.95
C PHE A 106 -2.80 7.77 -2.45
N ARG A 107 -3.32 8.63 -3.34
CA ARG A 107 -4.47 9.47 -3.00
C ARG A 107 -5.62 9.27 -3.97
N ALA A 108 -6.82 9.26 -3.41
CA ALA A 108 -8.07 9.16 -4.13
C ALA A 108 -8.82 10.49 -4.07
N LYS A 109 -9.17 11.04 -5.23
CA LYS A 109 -10.01 12.23 -5.36
C LYS A 109 -11.45 11.88 -5.03
N LYS A 110 -12.12 12.67 -4.20
CA LYS A 110 -13.54 12.53 -3.87
C LYS A 110 -14.40 13.41 -4.77
N SER A 111 -15.69 13.10 -4.86
CA SER A 111 -16.68 13.88 -5.62
C SER A 111 -16.78 15.35 -5.21
N ASN A 112 -16.37 15.70 -4.00
CA ASN A 112 -16.33 17.07 -3.49
C ASN A 112 -15.06 17.86 -3.91
N GLY A 113 -14.21 17.29 -4.76
CA GLY A 113 -12.96 17.90 -5.21
C GLY A 113 -11.78 17.77 -4.23
N LYS A 114 -12.00 17.28 -3.01
CA LYS A 114 -10.95 17.02 -2.01
C LYS A 114 -10.32 15.64 -2.19
N TYR A 115 -9.18 15.42 -1.57
CA TYR A 115 -8.44 14.16 -1.64
C TYR A 115 -8.52 13.33 -0.36
N ARG A 116 -8.42 12.00 -0.50
CA ARG A 116 -8.16 11.08 0.60
C ARG A 116 -6.82 10.44 0.34
N TYR A 117 -5.91 10.54 1.29
CA TYR A 117 -4.58 9.98 1.18
C TYR A 117 -4.52 8.68 1.97
N PHE A 118 -3.77 7.72 1.46
CA PHE A 118 -3.60 6.40 2.03
C PHE A 118 -2.11 6.06 2.05
N TRP A 119 -1.68 5.40 3.12
CA TRP A 119 -0.40 4.72 3.24
C TRP A 119 -0.62 3.30 3.72
N LEU A 120 -0.07 2.34 3.00
CA LEU A 120 0.05 0.95 3.41
C LEU A 120 1.49 0.72 3.82
N TYR A 121 1.70 0.25 5.05
CA TYR A 121 3.03 0.24 5.65
C TYR A 121 3.93 -0.90 5.18
N ARG A 122 3.36 -2.05 4.84
CA ARG A 122 4.07 -3.21 4.28
C ARG A 122 3.21 -3.85 3.21
N VAL A 123 3.69 -3.79 1.98
CA VAL A 123 3.09 -4.42 0.81
C VAL A 123 4.19 -5.22 0.13
N GLN A 124 4.04 -6.53 0.08
CA GLN A 124 4.93 -7.38 -0.67
C GLN A 124 4.32 -7.63 -2.03
N PHE A 125 4.91 -7.06 -3.08
CA PHE A 125 4.42 -7.25 -4.43
C PHE A 125 4.83 -8.60 -5.00
N GLY A 126 3.90 -9.21 -5.72
CA GLY A 126 4.16 -10.37 -6.55
C GLY A 126 4.57 -9.97 -7.96
N ILE A 127 4.76 -10.98 -8.80
CA ILE A 127 5.10 -10.78 -10.21
C ILE A 127 3.93 -10.12 -10.93
N PRO A 128 4.14 -8.99 -11.64
CA PRO A 128 3.09 -8.30 -12.35
C PRO A 128 2.56 -9.16 -13.50
N SER A 129 1.25 -9.16 -13.67
CA SER A 129 0.60 -9.76 -14.81
C SER A 129 0.67 -8.81 -16.00
N THR A 130 1.22 -9.28 -17.11
CA THR A 130 1.24 -8.53 -18.36
C THR A 130 0.11 -9.02 -19.25
N ASN A 131 -0.90 -8.18 -19.45
CA ASN A 131 -1.98 -8.44 -20.40
C ASN A 131 -1.64 -7.74 -21.72
N LEU A 132 -1.51 -8.51 -22.81
CA LEU A 132 -1.27 -7.97 -24.16
C LEU A 132 -2.40 -8.39 -25.08
N THR A 133 -3.25 -7.45 -25.46
CA THR A 133 -4.29 -7.68 -26.48
C THR A 133 -3.81 -7.17 -27.85
N THR A 134 -4.04 -7.94 -28.90
CA THR A 134 -3.77 -7.51 -30.28
C THR A 134 -4.76 -6.43 -30.70
N LYS A 135 -4.33 -5.47 -31.53
CA LYS A 135 -5.24 -4.42 -32.05
C LYS A 135 -6.39 -5.04 -32.85
N GLY A 136 -7.61 -4.95 -32.32
CA GLY A 136 -8.85 -5.14 -33.08
C GLY A 136 -9.34 -3.82 -33.70
N GLU A 137 -10.61 -3.77 -34.14
CA GLU A 137 -11.26 -2.55 -34.64
C GLU A 137 -11.48 -1.48 -33.55
N SER A 138 -11.36 -1.86 -32.27
CA SER A 138 -11.38 -0.98 -31.10
C SER A 138 -10.02 -0.97 -30.40
N ILE A 139 -9.54 0.20 -29.98
CA ILE A 139 -8.28 0.36 -29.24
C ILE A 139 -8.58 0.10 -27.76
N GLU A 140 -8.39 -1.14 -27.31
CA GLU A 140 -8.35 -1.45 -25.88
C GLU A 140 -6.91 -1.30 -25.38
N PHE A 141 -6.70 -0.42 -24.39
CA PHE A 141 -5.43 -0.31 -23.71
C PHE A 141 -5.36 -1.39 -22.63
N SER A 142 -4.61 -2.46 -22.90
CA SER A 142 -4.25 -3.42 -21.87
C SER A 142 -3.13 -2.82 -21.03
N THR A 143 -3.36 -2.69 -19.73
CA THR A 143 -2.35 -2.21 -18.79
C THR A 143 -1.92 -3.33 -17.86
N PRO A 144 -0.65 -3.35 -17.43
CA PRO A 144 -0.17 -4.33 -16.47
C PRO A 144 -0.83 -4.11 -15.10
N THR A 145 -1.11 -5.23 -14.43
CA THR A 145 -1.63 -5.23 -13.05
C THR A 145 -0.60 -5.90 -12.16
N ILE A 146 -0.24 -5.23 -11.06
CA ILE A 146 0.62 -5.78 -10.02
C ILE A 146 -0.20 -6.02 -8.75
N GLU A 147 -0.11 -7.24 -8.23
CA GLU A 147 -0.76 -7.62 -6.98
C GLU A 147 0.27 -7.64 -5.86
N GLY A 148 -0.12 -7.20 -4.67
CA GLY A 148 0.72 -7.23 -3.49
C GLY A 148 -0.03 -7.62 -2.24
N THR A 149 0.61 -8.36 -1.35
CA THR A 149 0.07 -8.75 -0.06
C THR A 149 0.42 -7.71 0.99
N VAL A 150 -0.61 -7.10 1.58
CA VAL A 150 -0.51 -6.15 2.69
C VAL A 150 -0.37 -6.92 3.99
N THR A 151 0.65 -6.58 4.78
CA THR A 151 0.87 -7.17 6.11
C THR A 151 0.98 -6.08 7.18
N ARG A 152 0.80 -6.47 8.44
CA ARG A 152 0.98 -5.56 9.58
C ARG A 152 2.47 -5.23 9.75
N ARG A 153 2.78 -4.02 10.23
CA ARG A 153 4.15 -3.64 10.60
C ARG A 153 4.74 -4.63 11.62
N ASN A 154 6.02 -4.94 11.51
CA ASN A 154 6.74 -5.61 12.61
C ASN A 154 6.94 -4.63 13.77
N LYS A 155 7.15 -3.35 13.46
CA LYS A 155 7.29 -2.30 14.46
C LYS A 155 5.94 -1.99 15.13
N VAL A 156 5.96 -1.88 16.46
CA VAL A 156 4.82 -1.42 17.25
C VAL A 156 4.72 0.11 17.19
N ASP A 157 3.49 0.60 17.11
CA ASP A 157 3.19 2.02 17.29
C ASP A 157 3.38 2.44 18.76
N ALA A 158 3.28 3.75 19.05
CA ALA A 158 3.42 4.24 20.44
C ALA A 158 2.29 3.77 21.38
N LYS A 159 1.32 2.99 20.89
CA LYS A 159 0.26 2.31 21.65
C LYS A 159 0.46 0.79 21.73
N GLY A 160 1.61 0.26 21.30
CA GLY A 160 1.92 -1.17 21.34
C GLY A 160 1.17 -2.00 20.29
N ARG A 161 0.64 -1.39 19.22
CA ARG A 161 -0.12 -2.09 18.15
C ARG A 161 0.67 -2.11 16.86
N HIS A 162 0.31 -3.03 15.95
CA HIS A 162 0.94 -3.17 14.64
C HIS A 162 0.06 -2.52 13.54
N PRO A 163 0.19 -1.21 13.26
CA PRO A 163 -0.66 -0.57 12.26
C PRO A 163 -0.31 -1.09 10.86
N TRP A 164 -1.33 -1.36 10.05
CA TRP A 164 -1.19 -1.84 8.68
C TRP A 164 -1.55 -0.78 7.62
N LYS A 165 -2.33 0.24 8.01
CA LYS A 165 -2.75 1.36 7.14
C LYS A 165 -2.83 2.68 7.91
N ALA A 166 -2.50 3.78 7.22
CA ALA A 166 -2.89 5.14 7.59
C ALA A 166 -3.75 5.76 6.49
N GLU A 167 -4.78 6.51 6.88
CA GLU A 167 -5.59 7.27 5.95
C GLU A 167 -5.92 8.65 6.52
N VAL A 168 -5.93 9.66 5.66
CA VAL A 168 -6.35 11.02 6.02
C VAL A 168 -7.26 11.58 4.95
N THR A 169 -8.31 12.27 5.38
CA THR A 169 -9.23 12.97 4.48
C THR A 169 -8.90 14.46 4.53
N GLU A 170 -8.58 15.03 3.38
CA GLU A 170 -8.38 16.47 3.25
C GLU A 170 -9.66 17.24 3.63
N GLY A 171 -9.47 18.30 4.41
CA GLY A 171 -10.52 19.19 4.85
C GLY A 171 -11.43 18.63 5.95
N ASP A 172 -10.96 17.63 6.69
CA ASP A 172 -11.38 17.36 8.06
C ASP A 172 -10.81 18.47 8.99
N THR A 173 -11.61 18.96 9.93
CA THR A 173 -11.24 20.05 10.85
C THR A 173 -10.04 19.72 11.74
N SER A 174 -9.70 18.43 11.84
CA SER A 174 -8.63 17.91 12.70
C SER A 174 -7.29 17.74 11.96
N VAL A 175 -7.24 18.00 10.66
CA VAL A 175 -6.08 17.73 9.80
C VAL A 175 -5.42 19.04 9.37
N THR A 176 -4.15 19.20 9.68
CA THR A 176 -3.39 20.39 9.25
C THR A 176 -2.99 20.28 7.76
N ALA A 177 -2.93 21.43 7.08
CA ALA A 177 -2.47 21.49 5.69
C ALA A 177 -1.01 21.01 5.55
N ASP A 178 -0.18 21.23 6.58
CA ASP A 178 1.20 20.73 6.64
C ASP A 178 1.27 19.20 6.58
N THR A 179 0.41 18.50 7.34
CA THR A 179 0.31 17.03 7.31
C THR A 179 0.03 16.51 5.90
N ILE A 180 -0.81 17.22 5.14
CA ILE A 180 -1.16 16.84 3.76
C ILE A 180 -0.02 17.15 2.80
N SER A 181 0.66 18.29 2.97
CA SER A 181 1.77 18.69 2.11
C SER A 181 2.98 17.77 2.22
N LYS A 182 3.31 17.33 3.44
CA LYS A 182 4.44 16.44 3.75
C LYS A 182 4.13 14.96 3.61
N TRP A 183 2.90 14.62 3.24
CA TRP A 183 2.41 13.23 3.20
C TRP A 183 3.22 12.31 2.27
N TYR A 184 3.93 12.88 1.30
CA TYR A 184 4.80 12.15 0.36
C TYR A 184 6.29 12.50 0.52
N ASP A 185 6.65 13.39 1.46
CA ASP A 185 8.06 13.68 1.75
C ASP A 185 8.67 12.50 2.51
N GLU A 186 7.92 11.92 3.44
CA GLU A 186 8.28 10.73 4.22
C GLU A 186 7.03 9.86 4.45
N VAL A 187 7.23 8.57 4.73
CA VAL A 187 6.12 7.67 5.09
C VAL A 187 5.50 8.13 6.40
N TYR A 188 4.19 8.39 6.40
CA TYR A 188 3.49 8.94 7.56
C TYR A 188 3.58 8.01 8.77
N GLU A 189 4.14 8.47 9.89
CA GLU A 189 4.15 7.73 11.15
C GLU A 189 3.09 8.26 12.13
N PRO A 190 2.31 7.38 12.79
CA PRO A 190 1.28 7.79 13.71
C PRO A 190 1.91 8.30 15.01
N ALA A 191 1.85 9.62 15.23
CA ALA A 191 2.13 10.21 16.54
C ALA A 191 0.85 10.19 17.38
N TYR A 192 0.90 9.53 18.54
CA TYR A 192 -0.14 9.64 19.54
C TYR A 192 0.30 10.67 20.57
N ALA A 193 -0.58 11.61 20.93
CA ALA A 193 -0.36 12.39 22.14
C ALA A 193 -0.24 11.40 23.30
N ASP A 194 0.80 11.58 24.13
CA ASP A 194 0.94 10.83 25.37
C ASP A 194 -0.40 10.94 26.12
N SER A 195 -1.02 9.79 26.39
CA SER A 195 -2.10 9.76 27.35
C SER A 195 -1.47 10.12 28.69
N GLU A 196 -1.67 11.37 29.11
CA GLU A 196 -1.27 11.85 30.44
C GLU A 196 -1.81 10.87 31.51
N PRO A 197 -0.99 10.49 32.51
CA PRO A 197 -1.26 9.38 33.42
C PRO A 197 -2.49 9.55 34.32
#